data_AF-A0A7W7D0D4-F1
#
_entry.id   AF-A0A7W7D0D4-F1
#
_cell.length_a   1.000
_cell.length_b   1.000
_cell.length_c   1.000
_cell.angle_alpha   90.00
_cell.angle_beta   90.00
_cell.angle_gamma   90.00
#
_symmetry.space_group_name_H-M   'P 1'
#
loop_
_entity.id
_entity.type
_entity.pdbx_description
1 polymer ?
#
loop_
_entity_poly.entity_id
_entity_poly.type
_entity_poly.pdbx_seq_one_letter_code
_entity_poly.pdbx_strand_id
1 'polypeptide(L)'
;MFESVKAVVNRVKSMTGLDSDGVPLMNQAFSVQNPRLVLGGAGTTTERNMQAGYRELFVGAVQAIRNTSAHEPLGVMEVNEAFELLGLASLLMRLLDGAAPSS
;
A
#
# COMPACT_ATOMS: atom_id res chain seq x y z
N MET A 1 -6.09 13.20 6.63
CA MET A 1 -4.81 12.46 6.68
C MET A 1 -5.01 10.93 6.76
N PHE A 2 -6.01 10.42 7.48
CA PHE A 2 -6.57 9.08 7.19
C PHE A 2 -7.03 8.93 5.73
N GLU A 3 -7.56 10.02 5.17
CA GLU A 3 -7.87 10.12 3.74
C GLU A 3 -6.67 9.83 2.82
N SER A 4 -5.43 10.09 3.22
CA SER A 4 -4.25 9.85 2.36
C SER A 4 -3.98 8.35 2.19
N VAL A 5 -4.05 7.58 3.28
CA VAL A 5 -3.84 6.11 3.22
C VAL A 5 -5.05 5.43 2.61
N LYS A 6 -6.25 5.94 2.87
CA LYS A 6 -7.46 5.53 2.15
C LYS A 6 -7.36 5.80 0.65
N ALA A 7 -6.75 6.92 0.24
CA ALA A 7 -6.46 7.19 -1.16
C ALA A 7 -5.49 6.17 -1.77
N VAL A 8 -4.46 5.73 -1.03
CA VAL A 8 -3.58 4.63 -1.47
C VAL A 8 -4.40 3.36 -1.71
N VAL A 9 -5.23 2.94 -0.75
CA VAL A 9 -6.10 1.76 -0.87
C VAL A 9 -7.03 1.87 -2.08
N ASN A 10 -7.71 2.99 -2.23
CA ASN A 10 -8.62 3.23 -3.34
C ASN A 10 -7.90 3.24 -4.69
N ARG A 11 -6.68 3.78 -4.74
CA ARG A 11 -5.86 3.76 -5.95
C ARG A 11 -5.47 2.33 -6.35
N VAL A 12 -5.05 1.51 -5.38
CA VAL A 12 -4.77 0.09 -5.63
C VAL A 12 -6.02 -0.64 -6.15
N LYS A 13 -7.20 -0.41 -5.56
CA LYS A 13 -8.47 -0.96 -6.08
C LYS A 13 -8.72 -0.53 -7.52
N SER A 14 -8.62 0.77 -7.80
CA SER A 14 -8.84 1.31 -9.14
C SER A 14 -7.89 0.72 -10.19
N MET A 15 -6.62 0.48 -9.83
CA MET A 15 -5.62 -0.05 -10.76
C MET A 15 -5.75 -1.56 -10.97
N THR A 16 -6.30 -2.29 -10.00
CA THR A 16 -6.35 -3.76 -10.02
C THR A 16 -7.72 -4.34 -10.38
N GLY A 17 -8.79 -3.57 -10.16
CA GLY A 17 -10.18 -4.02 -10.29
C GLY A 17 -10.59 -5.05 -9.22
N LEU A 18 -9.86 -5.15 -8.12
CA LEU A 18 -10.14 -6.11 -7.05
C LEU A 18 -11.20 -5.58 -6.06
N ASP A 19 -12.15 -6.45 -5.69
CA ASP A 19 -13.18 -6.13 -4.70
C ASP A 19 -12.72 -6.30 -3.24
N SER A 20 -11.57 -6.96 -3.03
CA SER A 20 -10.96 -7.13 -1.72
C SER A 20 -10.57 -5.79 -1.08
N ASP A 21 -10.40 -5.76 0.24
CA ASP A 21 -10.01 -4.54 0.96
C ASP A 21 -8.94 -4.82 2.03
N GLY A 22 -8.28 -3.77 2.51
CA GLY A 22 -7.29 -3.86 3.58
C GLY A 22 -6.07 -4.73 3.22
N VAL A 23 -5.65 -5.57 4.17
CA VAL A 23 -4.53 -6.51 3.99
C VAL A 23 -4.76 -7.51 2.84
N PRO A 24 -5.93 -8.16 2.69
CA PRO A 24 -6.24 -9.01 1.55
C PRO A 24 -5.98 -8.35 0.19
N LEU A 25 -6.39 -7.09 0.02
CA LEU A 25 -6.15 -6.33 -1.21
C LEU A 25 -4.67 -6.19 -1.52
N MET A 26 -3.87 -5.77 -0.55
CA MET A 26 -2.43 -5.54 -0.76
C MET A 26 -1.70 -6.84 -1.07
N ASN A 27 -2.06 -7.93 -0.40
CA ASN A 27 -1.49 -9.25 -0.68
C ASN A 27 -1.81 -9.75 -2.09
N GLN A 28 -3.03 -9.56 -2.55
CA GLN A 28 -3.44 -9.99 -3.88
C GLN A 28 -2.86 -9.08 -4.97
N ALA A 29 -2.89 -7.76 -4.77
CA ALA A 29 -2.38 -6.79 -5.73
C ALA A 29 -0.88 -6.96 -6.00
N PHE A 30 -0.08 -7.17 -4.95
CA PHE A 30 1.38 -7.20 -5.03
C PHE A 30 1.98 -8.60 -4.78
N SER A 31 1.21 -9.67 -5.03
CA SER A 31 1.71 -11.04 -4.93
C SER A 31 3.00 -11.23 -5.74
N VAL A 32 3.95 -12.01 -5.21
CA VAL A 32 5.19 -12.35 -5.94
C VAL A 32 4.92 -13.37 -7.05
N GLN A 33 3.92 -14.24 -6.86
CA GLN A 33 3.64 -15.34 -7.77
C GLN A 33 2.70 -14.93 -8.91
N ASN A 34 1.69 -14.11 -8.58
CA ASN A 34 0.72 -13.62 -9.54
C ASN A 34 0.32 -12.19 -9.18
N PRO A 35 1.23 -11.21 -9.33
CA PRO A 35 0.92 -9.81 -9.05
C PRO A 35 -0.21 -9.35 -9.97
N ARG A 36 -1.05 -8.42 -9.51
CA ARG A 36 -1.85 -7.55 -10.41
C ARG A 36 -1.08 -6.29 -10.78
N LEU A 37 -0.19 -5.84 -9.88
CA LEU A 37 0.68 -4.70 -10.06
C LEU A 37 2.13 -5.13 -9.80
N VAL A 38 2.97 -4.86 -10.79
CA VAL A 38 4.41 -5.10 -10.72
C VAL A 38 5.11 -3.82 -10.29
N LEU A 39 5.86 -3.89 -9.20
CA LEU A 39 6.64 -2.81 -8.62
C LEU A 39 8.13 -3.09 -8.83
N GLY A 40 8.74 -2.38 -9.79
CA GLY A 40 10.19 -2.47 -10.02
C GLY A 40 10.64 -3.69 -10.84
N GLY A 41 9.77 -4.28 -11.67
CA GLY A 41 10.10 -5.41 -12.55
C GLY A 41 9.69 -6.78 -11.99
N ALA A 42 9.81 -7.85 -12.79
CA ALA A 42 9.33 -9.19 -12.43
C ALA A 42 10.19 -10.38 -12.94
N GLY A 43 11.31 -10.13 -13.62
CA GLY A 43 12.09 -11.17 -14.29
C GLY A 43 13.18 -11.78 -13.42
N THR A 44 13.85 -10.97 -12.61
CA THR A 44 15.02 -11.40 -11.82
C THR A 44 14.66 -11.78 -10.39
N THR A 45 15.54 -12.53 -9.72
CA THR A 45 15.40 -12.83 -8.29
C THR A 45 15.39 -11.56 -7.43
N THR A 46 16.19 -10.56 -7.80
CA THR A 46 16.24 -9.27 -7.11
C THR A 46 14.90 -8.55 -7.19
N GLU A 47 14.31 -8.48 -8.38
CA GLU A 47 13.01 -7.82 -8.60
C GLU A 47 11.89 -8.54 -7.83
N ARG A 48 11.89 -9.89 -7.81
CA ARG A 48 10.94 -10.67 -7.01
C ARG A 48 11.07 -10.40 -5.50
N ASN A 49 12.29 -10.25 -4.99
CA ASN A 49 12.53 -9.89 -3.60
C ASN A 49 12.08 -8.45 -3.30
N MET A 50 12.30 -7.52 -4.22
CA MET A 50 11.81 -6.14 -4.10
C MET A 50 10.29 -6.08 -4.10
N GLN A 51 9.63 -6.78 -5.03
CA GLN A 51 8.18 -6.94 -5.07
C GLN A 51 7.65 -7.45 -3.72
N ALA A 52 8.28 -8.48 -3.14
CA ALA A 52 7.92 -9.00 -1.84
C ALA A 52 8.06 -7.93 -0.74
N GLY A 53 9.19 -7.22 -0.70
CA GLY A 53 9.43 -6.16 0.27
C GLY A 53 8.43 -5.00 0.15
N TYR A 54 8.09 -4.59 -1.07
CA TYR A 54 7.05 -3.58 -1.29
C TYR A 54 5.68 -4.08 -0.84
N ARG A 55 5.30 -5.31 -1.15
CA ARG A 55 4.06 -5.90 -0.63
C ARG A 55 3.99 -5.79 0.89
N GLU A 56 5.04 -6.19 1.61
CA GLU A 56 5.07 -6.09 3.07
C GLU A 56 4.93 -4.65 3.57
N LEU A 57 5.54 -3.67 2.88
CA LEU A 57 5.40 -2.25 3.20
C LEU A 57 3.94 -1.77 3.05
N PHE A 58 3.27 -2.12 1.96
CA PHE A 58 1.86 -1.78 1.74
C PHE A 58 0.95 -2.46 2.76
N VAL A 59 1.17 -3.75 3.04
CA VAL A 59 0.42 -4.51 4.05
C VAL A 59 0.57 -3.88 5.42
N GLY A 60 1.80 -3.62 5.85
CA GLY A 60 2.11 -3.02 7.15
C GLY A 60 1.50 -1.62 7.31
N ALA A 61 1.62 -0.77 6.29
CA ALA A 61 1.03 0.57 6.31
C ALA A 61 -0.49 0.53 6.47
N VAL A 62 -1.17 -0.32 5.69
CA VAL A 62 -2.63 -0.45 5.77
C VAL A 62 -3.08 -1.08 7.08
N GLN A 63 -2.35 -2.08 7.59
CA GLN A 63 -2.68 -2.76 8.84
C GLN A 63 -2.52 -1.84 10.06
N ALA A 64 -1.40 -1.11 10.15
CA ALA A 64 -1.11 -0.20 11.26
C ALA A 64 -2.10 0.95 11.33
N ILE A 65 -2.47 1.53 10.18
CA ILE A 65 -3.27 2.75 10.11
C ILE A 65 -4.77 2.46 10.18
N ARG A 66 -5.23 1.29 9.69
CA ARG A 66 -6.62 0.86 9.90
C ARG A 66 -6.90 0.44 11.33
N ASN A 67 -5.96 -0.21 12.02
CA ASN A 67 -6.17 -0.64 13.40
C ASN A 67 -6.33 0.53 14.38
N THR A 68 -5.59 1.61 14.20
CA THR A 68 -5.74 2.84 15.02
C THR A 68 -7.09 3.52 14.82
N SER A 69 -7.75 3.33 13.67
CA SER A 69 -9.06 3.94 13.38
C SER A 69 -10.24 3.24 14.05
N ALA A 70 -10.10 1.97 14.45
CA ALA A 70 -11.21 1.14 14.91
C ALA A 70 -11.29 1.01 16.44
N HIS A 71 -10.21 1.31 17.17
CA HIS A 71 -10.12 0.95 18.59
C HIS A 71 -10.06 2.13 19.58
N GLU A 72 -9.74 3.35 19.17
CA GLU A 72 -9.79 4.52 20.07
C GLU A 72 -10.24 5.78 19.32
N PRO A 73 -10.98 6.70 19.95
CA PRO A 73 -11.12 8.05 19.42
C PRO A 73 -9.72 8.64 19.42
N LEU A 74 -9.08 8.66 18.25
CA LEU A 74 -7.78 9.27 18.07
C LEU A 74 -7.84 10.67 18.67
N GLY A 75 -7.06 10.88 19.73
CA GLY A 75 -6.84 12.21 20.28
C GLY A 75 -6.31 13.15 19.20
N VAL A 76 -6.07 14.41 19.57
CA VAL A 76 -5.42 15.36 18.66
C VAL A 76 -4.09 14.76 18.22
N MET A 77 -4.00 14.33 16.95
CA MET A 77 -2.78 13.79 16.35
C MET A 77 -1.74 14.89 16.32
N GLU A 78 -0.54 14.58 16.81
CA GLU A 78 0.58 15.52 16.80
C GLU A 78 0.96 15.87 15.36
N VAL A 79 1.32 17.13 15.11
CA VAL A 79 1.65 17.62 13.76
C VAL A 79 2.78 16.80 13.11
N ASN A 80 3.74 16.34 13.90
CA ASN A 80 4.85 15.51 13.40
C ASN A 80 4.37 14.14 12.93
N GLU A 81 3.53 13.46 13.71
CA GLU A 81 2.91 12.19 13.31
C GLU A 81 2.10 12.38 12.02
N ALA A 82 1.43 13.53 11.90
CA ALA A 82 0.69 13.86 10.70
C ALA A 82 1.59 14.00 9.45
N PHE A 83 2.77 14.61 9.60
CA PHE A 83 3.73 14.71 8.50
C PHE A 83 4.37 13.36 8.15
N GLU A 84 4.62 12.50 9.13
CA GLU A 84 5.22 11.18 8.92
C GLU A 84 4.30 10.26 8.12
N LEU A 85 3.01 10.17 8.49
CA LEU A 85 2.09 9.32 7.71
C LEU A 85 1.79 9.93 6.33
N LEU A 86 1.83 11.27 6.18
CA LEU A 86 1.74 11.90 4.87
C LEU A 86 2.95 11.55 4.00
N GLY A 87 4.15 11.56 4.58
CA GLY A 87 5.39 11.14 3.93
C GLY A 87 5.33 9.67 3.49
N LEU A 88 4.82 8.79 4.36
CA LEU A 88 4.59 7.39 4.04
C LEU A 88 3.58 7.23 2.90
N ALA A 89 2.43 7.89 2.98
CA ALA A 89 1.42 7.83 1.92
C ALA A 89 1.97 8.35 0.58
N SER A 90 2.75 9.43 0.61
CA SER A 90 3.44 9.98 -0.57
C SER A 90 4.40 8.97 -1.19
N LEU A 91 5.21 8.29 -0.37
CA LEU A 91 6.11 7.23 -0.84
C LEU A 91 5.33 6.10 -1.52
N LEU A 92 4.24 5.62 -0.92
CA LEU A 92 3.42 4.55 -1.48
C LEU A 92 2.77 4.97 -2.80
N MET A 93 2.26 6.20 -2.90
CA MET A 93 1.70 6.72 -4.15
C MET A 93 2.74 6.79 -5.26
N ARG A 94 3.98 7.21 -4.95
CA ARG A 94 5.09 7.23 -5.91
C ARG A 94 5.46 5.83 -6.40
N LEU A 95 5.38 4.82 -5.54
CA LEU A 95 5.57 3.42 -5.97
C LEU A 95 4.45 2.99 -6.94
N LEU A 96 3.20 3.40 -6.67
CA LEU A 96 2.08 3.14 -7.58
C LEU A 96 2.20 3.86 -8.92
N ASP A 97 2.78 5.07 -8.96
CA ASP A 97 3.04 5.80 -10.21
C ASP A 97 3.97 5.01 -11.14
N GLY A 98 4.92 4.26 -10.58
CA GLY A 98 5.84 3.40 -11.33
C GLY A 98 5.34 1.96 -11.53
N ALA A 99 4.14 1.63 -11.06
CA ALA A 99 3.60 0.28 -11.15
C ALA A 99 3.04 0.00 -12.55
N ALA A 100 3.32 -1.19 -13.08
CA ALA A 100 2.73 -1.68 -14.32
C ALA A 100 1.69 -2.78 -14.03
N PRO A 101 0.56 -2.83 -14.75
CA PRO A 101 -0.32 -3.99 -14.75
C PRO A 101 0.45 -5.24 -15.20
N SER A 102 0.20 -6.37 -14.57
CA SER A 102 0.63 -7.66 -15.10
C SER A 102 -0.23 -8.05 -16.30
N SER A 103 0.43 -8.35 -17.41
CA SER A 103 -0.17 -8.85 -18.65
C SER A 103 -0.70 -10.27 -18.52
#